data_AF-A0A484ZHF3-F1
#
_entry.id   AF-A0A484ZHF3-F1
#
_cell.length_a   1.000
_cell.length_b   1.000
_cell.length_c   1.000
_cell.angle_alpha   90.00
_cell.angle_beta   90.00
_cell.angle_gamma   90.00
#
_symmetry.space_group_name_H-M   'P 1'
#
loop_
_entity.id
_entity.type
_entity.pdbx_description
1 polymer ?
#
loop_
_entity_poly.entity_id
_entity_poly.type
_entity_poly.pdbx_seq_one_letter_code
_entity_poly.pdbx_strand_id
1 'polypeptide(L)'
;MTDKLTSLRKITTVVADTGDIAAMKLYKPQDATTNPSLILNAAQLPEYRKLIDDAIAWAKSQSSDRAQQVIDASDKLAVNIGLEILKLIPGRISTEVDARLSYDTEASIVKAKRLIKLI
;
A
#
# COMPACT_ATOMS: atom_id res chain seq x y z
N MET A 1 19.81 -27.96 -9.41
CA MET A 1 20.56 -26.74 -9.05
C MET A 1 19.54 -25.77 -8.47
N THR A 2 19.73 -25.25 -7.26
CA THR A 2 18.81 -24.24 -6.68
C THR A 2 19.08 -22.87 -7.30
N ASP A 3 18.05 -22.13 -7.69
CA ASP A 3 18.19 -20.79 -8.22
C ASP A 3 18.69 -19.79 -7.16
N LYS A 4 19.14 -18.62 -7.60
CA LYS A 4 19.72 -17.59 -6.72
C LYS A 4 18.72 -17.07 -5.67
N LEU A 5 17.43 -16.97 -6.00
CA LEU A 5 16.41 -16.49 -5.06
C LEU A 5 16.14 -17.53 -3.96
N THR A 6 16.06 -18.81 -4.32
CA THR A 6 15.95 -19.91 -3.34
C THR A 6 17.18 -19.95 -2.42
N SER A 7 18.38 -19.70 -2.95
CA SER A 7 19.59 -19.62 -2.12
C SER A 7 19.58 -18.41 -1.17
N LEU A 8 19.13 -17.24 -1.65
CA LEU A 8 19.07 -16.01 -0.86
C LEU A 8 18.15 -16.14 0.36
N ARG A 9 17.01 -16.82 0.22
CA ARG A 9 16.04 -17.04 1.31
C ARG A 9 16.61 -17.76 2.53
N LYS A 10 17.71 -18.49 2.37
CA LYS A 10 18.37 -19.20 3.49
C LYS A 10 19.12 -18.26 4.43
N ILE A 11 19.50 -17.07 3.95
CA ILE A 11 20.35 -16.12 4.68
C ILE A 11 19.73 -14.72 4.80
N THR A 12 18.63 -14.46 4.09
CA THR A 12 17.96 -13.16 4.09
C THR A 12 16.47 -13.33 3.90
N THR A 13 15.70 -12.62 4.72
CA THR A 13 14.26 -12.48 4.53
C THR A 13 13.98 -11.66 3.28
N VAL A 14 13.33 -12.28 2.29
CA VAL A 14 13.02 -11.64 1.01
C VAL A 14 11.73 -10.84 1.13
N VAL A 15 11.78 -9.58 0.68
CA VAL A 15 10.68 -8.62 0.62
C VAL A 15 10.45 -8.24 -0.84
N ALA A 16 9.20 -8.07 -1.26
CA ALA A 16 8.87 -7.56 -2.58
C ALA A 16 8.55 -6.06 -2.55
N ASP A 17 9.23 -5.27 -3.38
CA ASP A 17 9.04 -3.82 -3.48
C ASP A 17 8.15 -3.46 -4.67
N THR A 18 6.85 -3.69 -4.52
CA THR A 18 5.85 -3.44 -5.55
C THR A 18 4.44 -3.41 -4.98
N GLY A 19 3.56 -2.62 -5.62
CA GLY A 19 2.12 -2.64 -5.36
C GLY A 19 1.36 -3.71 -6.14
N ASP A 20 2.02 -4.50 -6.99
CA ASP A 20 1.41 -5.52 -7.86
C ASP A 20 1.23 -6.89 -7.16
N ILE A 21 -0.02 -7.32 -7.00
CA ILE A 21 -0.38 -8.62 -6.40
C ILE A 21 0.13 -9.84 -7.19
N ALA A 22 0.39 -9.72 -8.50
CA ALA A 22 0.90 -10.82 -9.30
C ALA A 22 2.30 -11.24 -8.84
N ALA A 23 3.15 -10.26 -8.50
CA ALA A 23 4.48 -10.51 -7.96
C ALA A 23 4.44 -11.26 -6.60
N MET A 24 3.44 -10.97 -5.76
CA MET A 24 3.26 -11.66 -4.47
C MET A 24 2.97 -13.15 -4.69
N LYS A 25 2.12 -13.49 -5.65
CA LYS A 25 1.78 -14.87 -5.99
C LYS A 25 2.97 -15.63 -6.60
N LEU A 26 3.72 -14.96 -7.48
CA LEU A 26 4.85 -15.54 -8.18
C LEU A 26 6.04 -15.79 -7.25
N TYR A 27 6.43 -14.77 -6.48
CA TYR A 27 7.65 -14.82 -5.68
C TYR A 27 7.44 -15.19 -4.23
N LYS A 28 6.22 -15.15 -3.68
CA LYS A 28 5.92 -15.54 -2.29
C LYS A 28 6.90 -14.92 -1.27
N PRO A 29 7.03 -13.58 -1.23
CA PRO A 29 7.92 -12.91 -0.28
C PRO A 29 7.39 -13.04 1.16
N GLN A 30 8.24 -12.73 2.14
CA GLN A 30 7.82 -12.67 3.54
C GLN A 30 6.98 -11.41 3.79
N ASP A 31 7.52 -10.25 3.40
CA ASP A 31 6.91 -8.94 3.53
C ASP A 31 6.78 -8.27 2.16
N ALA A 32 6.09 -7.14 2.10
CA ALA A 32 6.04 -6.27 0.94
C ALA A 32 6.17 -4.79 1.32
N THR A 33 6.73 -4.01 0.41
CA THR A 33 6.87 -2.56 0.55
C THR A 33 6.17 -1.84 -0.59
N THR A 34 5.48 -0.75 -0.25
CA THR A 34 4.96 0.21 -1.21
C THR A 34 5.46 1.61 -0.85
N ASN A 35 5.47 2.49 -1.83
CA ASN A 35 5.74 3.91 -1.72
C ASN A 35 4.78 4.67 -2.64
N PRO A 36 4.70 6.02 -2.60
CA PRO A 36 3.74 6.78 -3.41
C PRO A 36 3.84 6.49 -4.91
N SER A 37 5.06 6.29 -5.44
CA SER A 37 5.28 5.96 -6.86
C SER A 37 4.74 4.58 -7.22
N LEU A 38 4.93 3.58 -6.35
CA LEU A 38 4.41 2.23 -6.56
C LEU A 38 2.88 2.18 -6.46
N ILE A 39 2.27 2.96 -5.56
CA ILE A 39 0.82 3.12 -5.49
C ILE A 39 0.29 3.77 -6.77
N LEU A 40 0.96 4.82 -7.27
CA LEU A 40 0.58 5.46 -8.52
C LEU A 40 0.64 4.50 -9.71
N ASN A 41 1.67 3.67 -9.79
CA ASN A 41 1.79 2.65 -10.84
C ASN A 41 0.72 1.57 -10.70
N ALA A 42 0.49 1.07 -9.48
CA ALA A 42 -0.52 0.05 -9.21
C ALA A 42 -1.95 0.54 -9.51
N ALA A 43 -2.25 1.83 -9.27
CA ALA A 43 -3.53 2.44 -9.60
C ALA A 43 -3.82 2.49 -11.12
N GLN A 44 -2.82 2.29 -11.97
CA GLN A 44 -3.00 2.19 -13.42
C GLN A 44 -3.37 0.76 -13.87
N LEU A 45 -3.25 -0.24 -12.99
CA LEU A 45 -3.59 -1.62 -13.32
C LEU A 45 -5.12 -1.79 -13.41
N PRO A 46 -5.65 -2.38 -14.50
CA PRO A 46 -7.09 -2.55 -14.68
C PRO A 46 -7.76 -3.33 -13.54
N GLU A 47 -7.08 -4.34 -12.99
CA GLU A 47 -7.60 -5.13 -11.87
C GLU A 47 -7.79 -4.33 -10.58
N TYR A 48 -7.12 -3.18 -10.43
CA TYR A 48 -7.19 -2.35 -9.23
C TYR A 48 -8.29 -1.30 -9.32
N ARG A 49 -9.00 -1.22 -10.45
CA ARG A 49 -10.07 -0.25 -10.66
C ARG A 49 -11.13 -0.30 -9.56
N LYS A 50 -11.49 -1.50 -9.11
CA LYS A 50 -12.45 -1.69 -8.01
C LYS A 50 -11.96 -1.07 -6.70
N LEU A 51 -10.67 -1.19 -6.39
CA LEU A 51 -10.09 -0.60 -5.18
C LEU A 51 -10.16 0.93 -5.19
N ILE A 52 -10.02 1.54 -6.38
CA ILE A 52 -10.16 2.98 -6.59
C ILE A 52 -11.61 3.40 -6.40
N ASP A 53 -12.55 2.68 -7.02
CA ASP A 53 -13.98 2.98 -6.90
C ASP A 53 -14.46 2.84 -5.45
N ASP A 54 -14.00 1.82 -4.74
CA ASP A 54 -14.25 1.61 -3.30
C ASP A 54 -13.67 2.75 -2.46
N ALA A 55 -12.44 3.19 -2.74
CA ALA A 55 -11.81 4.29 -2.02
C ALA A 55 -12.55 5.62 -2.24
N ILE A 56 -12.99 5.91 -3.47
CA ILE A 56 -13.77 7.10 -3.80
C ILE A 56 -15.15 7.04 -3.13
N ALA A 57 -15.83 5.90 -3.19
CA ALA A 57 -17.13 5.72 -2.56
C ALA A 57 -17.05 5.92 -1.03
N TRP A 58 -16.04 5.31 -0.40
CA TRP A 58 -15.77 5.49 1.02
C TRP A 58 -15.48 6.95 1.37
N ALA A 59 -14.62 7.64 0.61
CA ALA A 59 -14.28 9.04 0.88
C ALA A 59 -15.51 9.97 0.79
N LYS A 60 -16.37 9.76 -0.22
CA LYS A 60 -17.63 10.49 -0.37
C LYS A 60 -18.61 10.27 0.79
N SER A 61 -18.53 9.15 1.49
CA SER A 61 -19.35 8.90 2.68
C SER A 61 -18.81 9.55 3.95
N GLN A 62 -17.55 10.02 3.97
CA GLN A 62 -16.94 10.64 5.16
C GLN A 62 -17.15 12.14 5.24
N SER A 63 -17.27 12.82 4.10
CA SER A 63 -17.47 14.27 4.07
C SER A 63 -18.09 14.72 2.75
N SER A 64 -18.67 15.92 2.72
CA SER A 64 -19.10 16.60 1.49
C SER A 64 -18.03 17.56 0.94
N ASP A 65 -16.90 17.73 1.62
CA ASP A 65 -15.81 18.59 1.17
C ASP A 65 -14.93 17.86 0.14
N ARG A 66 -14.82 18.44 -1.06
CA ARG A 66 -14.04 17.87 -2.15
C ARG A 66 -12.55 17.75 -1.79
N ALA A 67 -11.99 18.74 -1.09
CA ALA A 67 -10.56 18.72 -0.75
C ALA A 67 -10.27 17.55 0.22
N GLN A 68 -11.09 17.42 1.27
CA GLN A 68 -11.02 16.30 2.20
C GLN A 68 -11.27 14.94 1.51
N GLN A 69 -12.24 14.85 0.59
CA GLN A 69 -12.52 13.61 -0.16
C GLN A 69 -11.30 13.12 -0.96
N VAL A 70 -10.53 14.03 -1.58
CA VAL A 70 -9.32 13.63 -2.32
C VAL A 70 -8.26 13.06 -1.38
N ILE A 71 -8.08 13.65 -0.21
CA ILE A 71 -7.15 13.15 0.82
C ILE A 71 -7.61 11.78 1.31
N ASP A 72 -8.89 11.66 1.67
CA ASP A 72 -9.48 10.43 2.19
C ASP A 72 -9.44 9.30 1.17
N ALA A 73 -9.74 9.57 -0.10
CA ALA A 73 -9.67 8.57 -1.16
C ALA A 73 -8.22 8.11 -1.43
N SER A 74 -7.26 9.02 -1.36
CA SER A 74 -5.84 8.69 -1.57
C SER A 74 -5.30 7.81 -0.44
N ASP A 75 -5.57 8.18 0.81
CA ASP A 75 -5.23 7.37 1.99
C ASP A 75 -5.91 5.99 1.91
N LYS A 76 -7.22 5.96 1.60
CA LYS A 76 -7.98 4.70 1.53
C LYS A 76 -7.51 3.79 0.41
N LEU A 77 -7.11 4.33 -0.74
CA LEU A 77 -6.56 3.53 -1.84
C LEU A 77 -5.24 2.85 -1.44
N ALA A 78 -4.32 3.58 -0.80
CA ALA A 78 -3.06 3.03 -0.34
C ALA A 78 -3.28 1.88 0.67
N VAL A 79 -4.24 2.06 1.59
CA VAL A 79 -4.64 1.01 2.55
C VAL A 79 -5.31 -0.17 1.85
N ASN A 80 -6.24 0.07 0.92
CA ASN A 80 -6.92 -1.00 0.18
C ASN A 80 -5.92 -1.89 -0.58
N ILE A 81 -4.93 -1.28 -1.26
CA ILE A 81 -3.86 -2.04 -1.93
C ILE A 81 -3.05 -2.85 -0.91
N GLY A 82 -2.69 -2.25 0.22
CA GLY A 82 -1.99 -2.97 1.29
C GLY A 82 -2.78 -4.16 1.85
N LEU A 83 -4.11 -4.01 1.99
CA LEU A 83 -5.00 -5.09 2.42
C LEU A 83 -5.07 -6.24 1.40
N GLU A 84 -5.05 -5.96 0.09
CA GLU A 84 -4.97 -7.02 -0.92
C GLU A 84 -3.62 -7.75 -0.88
N ILE A 85 -2.53 -7.02 -0.66
CA ILE A 85 -1.19 -7.63 -0.52
C ILE A 85 -1.13 -8.51 0.73
N LEU A 86 -1.66 -8.06 1.87
CA LEU A 86 -1.67 -8.83 3.13
C LEU A 86 -2.41 -10.17 3.03
N LYS A 87 -3.34 -10.33 2.08
CA LYS A 87 -3.98 -11.64 1.82
C LYS A 87 -3.03 -12.66 1.17
N LEU A 88 -1.90 -12.20 0.61
CA LEU A 88 -0.98 -12.99 -0.21
C LEU A 88 0.40 -13.19 0.43
N ILE A 89 0.70 -12.49 1.52
CA ILE A 89 1.97 -12.58 2.24
C ILE A 89 1.74 -12.97 3.71
N PRO A 90 2.67 -13.68 4.36
CA PRO A 90 2.54 -14.06 5.77
C PRO A 90 3.00 -12.96 6.74
N GLY A 91 3.66 -11.91 6.25
CA GLY A 91 4.31 -10.89 7.05
C GLY A 91 3.61 -9.53 7.00
N ARG A 92 4.39 -8.49 6.72
CA ARG A 92 4.01 -7.08 6.87
C ARG A 92 3.92 -6.37 5.52
N ILE A 93 3.15 -5.28 5.53
CA ILE A 93 3.11 -4.30 4.44
C ILE A 93 3.64 -2.96 4.96
N SER A 94 4.52 -2.32 4.19
CA SER A 94 4.87 -0.91 4.39
C SER A 94 4.00 -0.01 3.53
N THR A 95 3.32 0.94 4.17
CA THR A 95 2.53 2.00 3.53
C THR A 95 3.12 3.34 3.96
N GLU A 96 3.58 4.13 3.00
CA GLU A 96 4.24 5.41 3.27
C GLU A 96 3.23 6.52 3.60
N VAL A 97 3.63 7.45 4.47
CA VAL A 97 2.87 8.70 4.69
C VAL A 97 3.06 9.67 3.52
N ASP A 98 2.24 10.72 3.47
CA ASP A 98 2.39 11.78 2.47
C ASP A 98 3.76 12.47 2.60
N ALA A 99 4.60 12.34 1.58
CA ALA A 99 5.96 12.88 1.57
C ALA A 99 6.01 14.41 1.74
N ARG A 100 4.91 15.14 1.49
CA ARG A 100 4.82 16.59 1.75
C ARG A 100 4.92 16.92 3.25
N LEU A 101 4.71 15.95 4.12
CA LEU A 101 4.77 16.09 5.58
C LEU A 101 6.16 15.76 6.16
N SER A 102 7.15 15.41 5.32
CA SER A 102 8.47 14.90 5.75
C SER A 102 9.23 15.83 6.71
N TYR A 103 8.93 17.12 6.71
CA TYR A 103 9.57 18.13 7.57
C TYR A 103 8.66 18.62 8.70
N ASP A 104 7.53 17.95 8.92
CA ASP A 104 6.56 18.23 9.97
C ASP A 104 6.30 16.94 10.79
N THR A 105 6.91 16.90 11.98
CA THR A 105 6.80 15.76 12.90
C THR A 105 5.36 15.50 13.32
N GLU A 106 4.61 16.54 13.69
CA GLU A 106 3.25 16.38 14.22
C GLU A 106 2.29 15.94 13.10
N ALA A 107 2.39 16.56 11.92
CA ALA A 107 1.57 16.16 10.78
C ALA A 107 1.90 14.73 10.33
N SER A 108 3.18 14.33 10.36
CA SER A 108 3.59 12.95 10.07
C SER A 108 3.00 11.95 11.06
N ILE A 109 3.02 12.26 12.37
CA ILE A 109 2.42 11.41 13.41
C ILE A 109 0.90 11.30 13.21
N VAL A 110 0.22 12.41 12.92
CA VAL A 110 -1.23 12.43 12.66
C VAL A 110 -1.56 11.58 11.44
N LYS A 111 -0.81 11.72 10.33
CA LYS A 111 -1.01 10.93 9.12
C LYS A 111 -0.76 9.45 9.36
N ALA A 112 0.32 9.07 10.04
CA ALA A 112 0.60 7.68 10.38
C ALA A 112 -0.53 7.05 11.21
N LYS A 113 -1.01 7.73 12.26
CA LYS A 113 -2.15 7.27 13.07
C LYS A 113 -3.45 7.19 12.27
N ARG A 114 -3.67 8.12 11.33
CA ARG A 114 -4.81 8.09 10.41
C ARG A 114 -4.78 6.82 9.55
N LEU A 115 -3.65 6.48 8.94
CA LEU A 115 -3.52 5.27 8.12
C LEU A 115 -3.78 4.00 8.94
N ILE A 116 -3.25 3.90 10.16
CA ILE A 116 -3.52 2.77 11.07
C ILE A 116 -5.02 2.62 11.38
N LYS A 117 -5.77 3.73 11.53
CA LYS A 117 -7.22 3.71 11.79
C LYS A 117 -8.06 3.19 10.61
N LEU A 118 -7.48 3.10 9.40
CA LEU A 118 -8.19 2.67 8.19
C LEU A 118 -8.06 1.17 7.90
N ILE A 119 -7.18 0.47 8.64
CA ILE A 119 -6.98 -0.98 8.63
C ILE A 119 -8.18 -1.66 9.31
#